data_AF-A0A2P8R0M3-F1
#
_entry.id   AF-A0A2P8R0M3-F1
#
_cell.length_a   1.000
_cell.length_b   1.000
_cell.length_c   1.000
_cell.angle_alpha   90.00
_cell.angle_beta   90.00
_cell.angle_gamma   90.00
#
_symmetry.space_group_name_H-M   'P 1'
#
loop_
_entity.id
_entity.type
_entity.pdbx_description
1 polymer ?
#
loop_
_entity_poly.entity_id
_entity_poly.type
_entity_poly.pdbx_seq_one_letter_code
_entity_poly.pdbx_strand_id
1 'polypeptide(L)'
;MQIIGHKLIEFTKFNSILNIRYVSQFDNLIFDFDENFVEEAKKHKKEFSIIIGDETQAVLSNAFGAKYIIVNLKNDLNLVKKVVELAEFYLFDSKIAVIIDDEDSDLENAILNRVDCAIYKKAINCI
;
A
#
# COMPACT_ATOMS: atom_id res chain seq x y z
N MET A 1 4.79 6.75 -11.75
CA MET A 1 5.26 6.03 -10.55
C MET A 1 5.87 7.00 -9.54
N GLN A 2 5.52 6.86 -8.27
CA GLN A 2 6.10 7.51 -7.10
C GLN A 2 7.11 6.57 -6.42
N ILE A 3 8.19 7.11 -5.84
CA ILE A 3 9.19 6.33 -5.10
C ILE A 3 9.21 6.82 -3.66
N ILE A 4 9.08 5.90 -2.70
CA ILE A 4 9.09 6.21 -1.27
C ILE A 4 10.16 5.39 -0.57
N GLY A 5 11.03 6.05 0.19
CA GLY A 5 12.08 5.38 0.96
C GLY A 5 13.49 5.46 0.36
N HIS A 6 13.65 5.95 -0.88
CA HIS A 6 14.98 6.15 -1.45
C HIS A 6 15.76 7.25 -0.70
N LYS A 7 17.07 7.06 -0.48
CA LYS A 7 17.90 7.92 0.40
C LYS A 7 18.00 9.39 -0.01
N LEU A 8 17.72 9.71 -1.27
CA LEU A 8 17.78 11.06 -1.84
C LEU A 8 16.41 11.69 -2.09
N ILE A 9 15.32 10.98 -1.78
CA ILE A 9 13.95 11.46 -2.00
C ILE A 9 13.36 11.70 -0.62
N GLU A 10 12.79 12.87 -0.37
CA GLU A 10 12.11 13.16 0.89
C GLU A 10 10.79 12.39 0.97
N PHE A 11 10.50 11.79 2.13
CA PHE A 11 9.25 11.06 2.35
C PHE A 11 8.88 11.03 3.83
N THR A 12 7.58 10.82 4.09
CA THR A 12 7.07 10.48 5.42
C THR A 12 7.05 8.96 5.56
N LYS A 13 7.58 8.45 6.68
CA LYS A 13 7.54 7.01 6.97
C LYS A 13 6.11 6.51 7.14
N PHE A 14 5.90 5.25 6.79
CA PHE A 14 4.70 4.53 7.13
C PHE A 14 4.84 3.82 8.46
N ASN A 15 3.71 3.59 9.12
CA ASN A 15 3.63 2.84 10.36
C ASN A 15 2.79 1.59 10.09
N SER A 16 3.43 0.43 9.99
CA SER A 16 2.76 -0.85 9.88
C SER A 16 2.21 -1.23 11.25
N ILE A 17 0.89 -1.31 11.34
CA ILE A 17 0.17 -1.54 12.60
C ILE A 17 -0.34 -2.97 12.62
N LEU A 18 0.15 -3.77 13.58
CA LEU A 18 -0.31 -5.15 13.77
C LEU A 18 -1.40 -5.29 14.84
N ASN A 19 -1.64 -4.23 15.62
CA ASN A 19 -2.64 -4.21 16.68
C ASN A 19 -3.51 -2.96 16.61
N ILE A 20 -4.83 -3.15 16.54
CA ILE A 20 -5.82 -2.08 16.41
C ILE A 20 -5.69 -0.98 17.48
N ARG A 21 -5.18 -1.29 18.67
CA ARG A 21 -4.96 -0.33 19.77
C ARG A 21 -3.95 0.77 19.43
N TYR A 22 -3.09 0.56 18.44
CA TYR A 22 -2.10 1.54 18.02
C TYR A 22 -2.58 2.44 16.86
N VAL A 23 -3.72 2.14 16.23
CA VAL A 23 -4.25 2.90 15.08
C VAL A 23 -4.37 4.40 15.39
N SER A 24 -4.85 4.76 16.58
CA SER A 24 -5.03 6.16 16.98
C SER A 24 -3.71 6.89 17.29
N GLN A 25 -2.62 6.16 17.55
CA GLN A 25 -1.36 6.70 18.06
C GLN A 25 -0.39 7.10 16.95
N PHE A 26 -0.57 6.57 15.75
CA PHE A 26 0.32 6.80 14.61
C PHE A 26 -0.44 7.44 13.44
N ASP A 27 0.29 7.95 12.47
CA ASP A 27 -0.24 8.45 11.19
C ASP A 27 0.40 7.67 10.03
N ASN A 28 -0.12 7.87 8.81
CA ASN A 28 0.36 7.21 7.59
C ASN A 28 0.42 5.67 7.79
N LEU A 29 -0.73 5.10 8.12
CA LEU A 29 -0.86 3.72 8.57
C LEU A 29 -0.75 2.74 7.40
N ILE A 30 -0.20 1.55 7.66
CA ILE A 30 -0.28 0.37 6.80
C ILE A 30 -0.82 -0.79 7.63
N PHE A 31 -1.80 -1.52 7.12
CA PHE A 31 -2.26 -2.78 7.70
C PHE A 31 -2.81 -3.70 6.61
N ASP A 32 -2.86 -4.99 6.90
CA ASP A 32 -3.56 -5.96 6.05
C ASP A 32 -5.06 -5.67 6.03
N PHE A 33 -5.74 -6.06 4.96
CA PHE A 33 -7.18 -5.85 4.82
C PHE A 33 -7.96 -6.39 6.04
N ASP A 34 -8.46 -5.47 6.87
CA ASP A 34 -9.29 -5.73 8.04
C ASP A 34 -10.23 -4.53 8.25
N GLU A 35 -11.53 -4.78 8.14
CA GLU A 35 -12.56 -3.73 8.25
C GLU A 35 -12.56 -3.05 9.62
N ASN A 36 -12.15 -3.75 10.70
CA ASN A 36 -12.06 -3.14 12.03
C ASN A 36 -10.95 -2.07 12.08
N PHE A 37 -9.82 -2.32 11.43
CA PHE A 37 -8.74 -1.34 11.33
C PHE A 37 -9.16 -0.14 10.48
N VAL A 38 -9.91 -0.36 9.39
CA VAL A 38 -10.48 0.70 8.57
C VAL A 38 -11.46 1.55 9.37
N GLU A 39 -12.37 0.94 10.13
CA GLU A 39 -13.32 1.66 10.98
C GLU A 39 -12.60 2.51 12.02
N GLU A 40 -11.63 1.94 12.73
CA GLU A 40 -10.90 2.64 13.78
C GLU A 40 -10.03 3.78 13.20
N ALA A 41 -9.43 3.58 12.02
CA ALA A 41 -8.67 4.62 11.32
C ALA A 41 -9.59 5.77 10.88
N LYS A 42 -10.75 5.47 10.30
CA LYS A 42 -11.75 6.47 9.91
C LYS A 42 -12.28 7.26 11.10
N LYS A 43 -12.61 6.58 12.20
CA LYS A 43 -13.06 7.20 13.45
C LYS A 43 -12.06 8.21 13.99
N HIS A 44 -10.76 7.91 13.88
CA HIS A 44 -9.68 8.81 14.28
C HIS A 44 -9.16 9.71 13.17
N LYS A 45 -9.81 9.73 11.99
CA LYS A 45 -9.42 10.50 10.80
C LYS A 45 -7.96 10.28 10.38
N LYS A 46 -7.50 9.04 10.51
CA LYS A 46 -6.16 8.62 10.12
C LYS A 46 -6.12 8.31 8.64
N GLU A 47 -5.03 8.72 7.98
CA GLU A 47 -4.72 8.26 6.63
C GLU A 47 -4.13 6.85 6.70
N PHE A 48 -4.64 5.94 5.87
CA PHE A 48 -4.24 4.54 5.88
C PHE A 48 -4.04 4.00 4.46
N SER A 49 -3.22 2.97 4.35
CA SER A 49 -3.00 2.16 3.17
C SER A 49 -3.23 0.69 3.53
N ILE A 50 -3.73 -0.09 2.58
CA ILE A 50 -4.17 -1.45 2.84
C ILE A 50 -3.35 -2.41 2.01
N ILE A 51 -2.79 -3.43 2.67
CA ILE A 51 -2.20 -4.59 2.01
C ILE A 51 -3.34 -5.55 1.68
N ILE A 52 -3.49 -5.88 0.40
CA ILE A 52 -4.58 -6.72 -0.11
C ILE A 52 -4.09 -8.12 -0.51
N GLY A 53 -4.99 -9.09 -0.44
CA GLY A 53 -4.76 -10.47 -0.88
C GLY A 53 -5.50 -10.88 -2.16
N ASP A 54 -6.44 -10.06 -2.65
CA ASP A 54 -7.24 -10.36 -3.84
C ASP A 54 -7.84 -9.09 -4.50
N GLU A 55 -8.41 -9.25 -5.69
CA GLU A 55 -9.04 -8.18 -6.48
C GLU A 55 -10.26 -7.54 -5.78
N THR A 56 -11.01 -8.33 -5.00
CA THR A 56 -12.20 -7.83 -4.29
C THR A 56 -11.77 -6.84 -3.20
N GLN A 57 -10.72 -7.19 -2.46
CA GLN A 57 -10.11 -6.33 -1.46
C GLN A 57 -9.54 -5.05 -2.09
N ALA A 58 -9.03 -5.10 -3.34
CA ALA A 58 -8.60 -3.90 -4.06
C ALA A 58 -9.76 -2.92 -4.27
N VAL A 59 -10.89 -3.41 -4.79
CA VAL A 59 -12.09 -2.60 -5.05
C VAL A 59 -12.64 -2.01 -3.75
N LEU A 60 -12.72 -2.82 -2.69
CA LEU A 60 -13.17 -2.38 -1.38
C LEU A 60 -12.21 -1.35 -0.76
N SER A 61 -10.89 -1.57 -0.85
CA SER A 61 -9.88 -0.64 -0.32
C SER A 61 -9.95 0.72 -0.99
N ASN A 62 -10.16 0.76 -2.31
CA ASN A 62 -10.45 2.00 -3.03
C ASN A 62 -11.69 2.69 -2.46
N ALA A 63 -12.82 1.97 -2.36
CA ALA A 63 -14.07 2.51 -1.83
C ALA A 63 -13.96 2.96 -0.36
N PHE A 64 -13.07 2.34 0.41
CA PHE A 64 -12.78 2.75 1.77
C PHE A 64 -11.97 4.05 1.86
N GLY A 65 -11.32 4.47 0.78
CA GLY A 65 -10.47 5.66 0.72
C GLY A 65 -9.03 5.37 1.13
N ALA A 66 -8.52 4.16 0.86
CA ALA A 66 -7.11 3.84 1.09
C ALA A 66 -6.20 4.74 0.22
N LYS A 67 -5.17 5.31 0.84
CA LYS A 67 -4.17 6.15 0.16
C LYS A 67 -3.36 5.36 -0.88
N TYR A 68 -2.96 4.15 -0.50
CA TYR A 68 -2.34 3.16 -1.38
C TYR A 68 -3.01 1.81 -1.19
N ILE A 69 -3.23 1.11 -2.31
CA ILE A 69 -3.60 -0.30 -2.34
C ILE A 69 -2.31 -1.07 -2.59
N ILE A 70 -1.84 -1.77 -1.57
CA ILE A 70 -0.51 -2.39 -1.56
C ILE A 70 -0.66 -3.86 -1.91
N VAL A 71 0.08 -4.30 -2.93
CA VAL A 71 0.19 -5.70 -3.33
C VAL A 71 1.59 -6.20 -3.02
N ASN A 72 1.70 -7.44 -2.55
CA ASN A 72 3.00 -8.06 -2.31
C ASN A 72 3.60 -8.59 -3.63
N LEU A 73 4.57 -7.85 -4.17
CA LEU A 73 5.19 -8.14 -5.47
C LEU A 73 5.86 -9.51 -5.54
N LYS A 74 6.51 -9.96 -4.45
CA LYS A 74 7.28 -11.21 -4.41
C LYS A 74 6.37 -12.44 -4.29
N ASN A 75 5.22 -12.29 -3.64
CA ASN A 75 4.33 -13.41 -3.37
C ASN A 75 3.34 -13.65 -4.53
N ASP A 76 2.86 -12.60 -5.19
CA ASP A 76 1.84 -12.75 -6.22
C ASP A 76 1.91 -11.69 -7.33
N LEU A 77 2.81 -11.93 -8.29
CA LEU A 77 2.92 -11.09 -9.49
C LEU A 77 1.64 -11.09 -10.34
N ASN A 78 0.85 -12.17 -10.28
CA ASN A 78 -0.40 -12.24 -11.03
C ASN A 78 -1.42 -11.26 -10.45
N LEU A 79 -1.53 -11.19 -9.12
CA LEU A 79 -2.38 -10.21 -8.44
C LEU A 79 -1.98 -8.77 -8.78
N VAL A 80 -0.67 -8.46 -8.82
CA VAL A 80 -0.18 -7.12 -9.22
C VAL A 80 -0.74 -6.73 -10.60
N LYS A 81 -0.61 -7.61 -11.60
CA LYS A 81 -1.09 -7.34 -12.97
C LYS A 81 -2.58 -7.10 -13.02
N LYS A 82 -3.36 -7.96 -12.36
CA LYS A 82 -4.82 -7.83 -12.31
C LYS A 82 -5.28 -6.54 -11.63
N VAL A 83 -4.63 -6.17 -10.52
CA VAL A 83 -5.01 -4.97 -9.77
C VAL A 83 -4.61 -3.70 -10.52
N VAL A 84 -3.47 -3.69 -11.22
CA VAL A 84 -3.09 -2.59 -12.12
C VAL A 84 -4.09 -2.46 -13.26
N GLU A 85 -4.49 -3.56 -13.90
CA GLU A 85 -5.53 -3.55 -14.94
C GLU A 85 -6.88 -3.05 -14.40
N LEU A 86 -7.27 -3.47 -13.20
CA LEU A 86 -8.48 -2.95 -12.53
C LEU A 86 -8.38 -1.45 -12.26
N ALA A 87 -7.20 -0.95 -11.89
CA ALA A 87 -6.99 0.48 -11.63
C ALA A 87 -7.15 1.34 -12.89
N GLU A 88 -6.77 0.83 -14.07
CA GLU A 88 -6.93 1.53 -15.34
C GLU A 88 -8.40 1.82 -15.69
N PHE A 89 -9.36 0.98 -15.23
CA PHE A 89 -10.77 1.07 -15.62
C PHE A 89 -11.76 1.32 -14.48
N TYR A 90 -11.46 0.89 -13.25
CA TYR A 90 -12.43 0.79 -12.16
C TYR A 90 -12.01 1.53 -10.88
N LEU A 91 -10.71 1.72 -10.62
CA LEU A 91 -10.20 2.34 -9.40
C LEU A 91 -9.67 3.75 -9.66
N PHE A 92 -10.50 4.61 -10.24
CA PHE A 92 -10.14 6.01 -10.51
C PHE A 92 -9.58 6.69 -9.24
N ASP A 93 -8.42 7.36 -9.39
CA ASP A 93 -7.61 8.02 -8.35
C ASP A 93 -6.94 7.11 -7.29
N SER A 94 -7.13 5.78 -7.34
CA SER A 94 -6.33 4.86 -6.51
C SER A 94 -4.88 4.80 -6.96
N LYS A 95 -3.97 4.58 -6.01
CA LYS A 95 -2.55 4.32 -6.29
C LYS A 95 -2.20 2.89 -5.93
N ILE A 96 -1.86 2.09 -6.92
CA ILE A 96 -1.36 0.73 -6.69
C ILE A 96 0.11 0.83 -6.27
N ALA A 97 0.42 0.20 -5.14
CA ALA A 97 1.75 0.23 -4.56
C ALA A 97 2.31 -1.17 -4.36
N VAL A 98 3.63 -1.28 -4.38
CA VAL A 98 4.34 -2.50 -3.98
C VAL A 98 5.39 -2.16 -2.94
N ILE A 99 5.61 -3.09 -2.00
CA ILE A 99 6.74 -3.02 -1.08
C ILE A 99 7.92 -3.72 -1.73
N ILE A 100 9.05 -3.02 -1.82
CA ILE A 100 10.30 -3.51 -2.41
C ILE A 100 11.41 -3.55 -1.36
N ASP A 101 12.33 -4.50 -1.50
CA ASP A 101 13.58 -4.45 -0.75
C ASP A 101 14.57 -3.49 -1.44
N ASP A 102 15.78 -3.32 -0.90
CA ASP A 102 16.83 -2.46 -1.46
C ASP A 102 17.53 -3.09 -2.69
N GLU A 103 16.90 -4.06 -3.36
CA GLU A 103 17.43 -4.75 -4.55
C GLU A 103 16.94 -4.08 -5.84
N ASP A 104 17.86 -3.82 -6.79
CA ASP A 104 17.53 -3.15 -8.06
C ASP A 104 16.46 -3.90 -8.88
N SER A 105 16.45 -5.24 -8.81
CA SER A 105 15.49 -6.08 -9.53
C SER A 105 14.03 -5.89 -9.09
N ASP A 106 13.78 -5.52 -7.82
CA ASP A 106 12.42 -5.30 -7.34
C ASP A 106 11.81 -4.02 -7.94
N LEU A 107 12.62 -2.97 -8.07
CA LEU A 107 12.20 -1.72 -8.70
C LEU A 107 11.98 -1.91 -10.21
N GLU A 108 12.86 -2.65 -10.90
CA GLU A 108 12.67 -3.01 -12.30
C GLU A 108 11.35 -3.78 -12.51
N ASN A 109 11.04 -4.73 -11.64
CA ASN A 109 9.76 -5.45 -11.67
C ASN A 109 8.57 -4.50 -11.47
N ALA A 110 8.64 -3.56 -10.53
CA ALA A 110 7.59 -2.57 -10.33
C ALA A 110 7.35 -1.71 -11.60
N ILE A 111 8.44 -1.30 -12.28
CA ILE A 111 8.39 -0.55 -13.55
C ILE A 111 7.74 -1.39 -14.66
N LEU A 112 8.18 -2.63 -14.84
CA LEU A 112 7.67 -3.53 -15.88
C LEU A 112 6.17 -3.81 -15.73
N ASN A 113 5.68 -3.84 -14.49
CA ASN A 113 4.27 -4.06 -14.17
C ASN A 113 3.48 -2.76 -14.01
N ARG A 114 4.05 -1.60 -14.37
CA ARG A 114 3.38 -0.29 -14.40
C ARG A 114 2.76 0.13 -13.06
N VAL A 115 3.39 -0.24 -11.95
CA VAL A 115 2.89 0.09 -10.62
C VAL A 115 3.01 1.60 -10.36
N ASP A 116 2.02 2.19 -9.68
CA ASP A 116 1.99 3.62 -9.39
C ASP A 116 2.97 4.05 -8.31
N CYS A 117 3.32 3.17 -7.37
CA CYS A 117 4.22 3.48 -6.27
C CYS A 117 5.10 2.30 -5.85
N ALA A 118 6.41 2.55 -5.69
CA ALA A 118 7.32 1.60 -5.07
C ALA A 118 7.73 2.12 -3.68
N ILE A 119 7.49 1.31 -2.65
CA ILE A 119 7.76 1.64 -1.25
C ILE A 119 8.91 0.76 -0.77
N TYR A 120 10.08 1.35 -0.54
CA TYR A 120 11.19 0.61 0.07
C TYR A 120 10.84 0.21 1.49
N LYS A 121 11.15 -1.04 1.87
CA LYS A 121 10.86 -1.58 3.21
C LYS A 121 11.39 -0.71 4.36
N LYS A 122 12.53 -0.05 4.18
CA LYS A 122 13.10 0.91 5.18
C LYS A 122 12.23 2.14 5.44
N ALA A 123 11.26 2.43 4.58
CA ALA A 123 10.28 3.49 4.78
C ALA A 123 9.17 3.11 5.76
N ILE A 124 9.09 1.85 6.18
CA ILE A 124 8.03 1.30 7.02
C ILE A 124 8.61 0.99 8.40
N ASN A 125 8.01 1.55 9.45
CA ASN A 125 8.25 1.12 10.83
C ASN A 125 7.27 -0.01 11.16
N CYS A 126 7.72 -1.08 11.82
CA CYS A 126 6.84 -2.12 12.35
C CYS A 126 6.51 -1.82 13.81
N ILE A 127 5.21 -1.78 14.14
CA ILE A 127 4.68 -1.43 15.47
C ILE A 127 3.72 -2.51 15.98
#